data_AF-A0A1H2RXB7-F1
#
_entry.id   AF-A0A1H2RXB7-F1
#
_cell.length_a   1.000
_cell.length_b   1.000
_cell.length_c   1.000
_cell.angle_alpha   90.00
_cell.angle_beta   90.00
_cell.angle_gamma   90.00
#
_symmetry.space_group_name_H-M   'P 1'
#
loop_
_entity.id
_entity.type
_entity.pdbx_description
1 polymer ?
#
loop_
_entity_poly.entity_id
_entity_poly.type
_entity_poly.pdbx_seq_one_letter_code
_entity_poly.pdbx_strand_id
1 'polypeptide(L)'
;MIDEPFDPASPDLRATRLNPEAGAHPIPEDPREIAAALRASERVLAQYPYLLMRFGERGRRFADSDTAWLVTLVRHPPRRVNAQTAWLGEVLASRGIPRILLERHLVVLAEELRRVDTIRAEDADKLSVAAETLAARRRAWIEDAQLATIARSFEQRLDDTWRERLPNSAEMIVSAVADEADGLTEAVSSTLGWLTDAERFPPAWIAAVEGALAQARASLKRLK
;
A
#
# COMPACT_ATOMS: atom_id res chain seq x y z
N MET A 1 -23.75 0.35 -6.47
CA MET A 1 -23.11 0.58 -7.78
C MET A 1 -21.66 0.91 -7.49
N ILE A 2 -20.77 -0.05 -7.71
CA ILE A 2 -19.32 0.14 -7.64
C ILE A 2 -18.96 0.74 -9.00
N ASP A 3 -18.47 1.99 -9.03
CA ASP A 3 -17.97 2.58 -10.27
C ASP A 3 -16.75 1.77 -10.72
N GLU A 4 -16.90 1.00 -11.80
CA GLU A 4 -15.79 0.38 -12.53
C GLU A 4 -14.74 1.43 -12.95
N PRO A 5 -13.46 1.05 -13.13
CA PRO A 5 -12.40 2.00 -13.49
C PRO A 5 -12.60 2.55 -14.91
N PHE A 6 -12.49 3.88 -15.04
CA PHE A 6 -12.43 4.74 -16.24
C PHE A 6 -12.70 4.13 -17.64
N ASP A 7 -13.62 4.78 -18.37
CA ASP A 7 -13.76 4.69 -19.83
C ASP A 7 -12.43 5.10 -20.54
N PRO A 8 -11.81 4.21 -21.35
CA PRO A 8 -10.45 4.36 -21.92
C PRO A 8 -10.31 5.39 -23.07
N ALA A 9 -11.23 6.35 -23.18
CA ALA A 9 -11.37 7.22 -24.35
C ALA A 9 -10.45 8.46 -24.41
N SER A 10 -9.18 8.36 -24.00
CA SER A 10 -8.17 9.37 -24.39
C SER A 10 -6.87 8.70 -24.90
N PRO A 11 -6.43 8.96 -26.15
CA PRO A 11 -5.42 8.12 -26.82
C PRO A 11 -3.97 8.25 -26.34
N ASP A 12 -3.56 9.34 -25.67
CA ASP A 12 -2.14 9.70 -25.72
C ASP A 12 -1.29 9.47 -24.47
N LEU A 13 -1.84 9.03 -23.33
CA LEU A 13 -1.05 8.84 -22.11
C LEU A 13 -1.53 7.68 -21.24
N ARG A 14 -1.06 6.48 -21.58
CA ARG A 14 -1.42 5.24 -20.90
C ARG A 14 -0.30 4.72 -20.02
N ALA A 15 -0.67 4.07 -18.93
CA ALA A 15 0.23 3.36 -18.02
C ALA A 15 1.15 2.35 -18.74
N THR A 16 0.74 1.85 -19.91
CA THR A 16 1.55 1.00 -20.79
C THR A 16 2.88 1.61 -21.23
N ARG A 17 3.00 2.95 -21.21
CA ARG A 17 4.29 3.64 -21.47
C ARG A 17 5.32 3.43 -20.36
N LEU A 18 4.87 3.29 -19.11
CA LEU A 18 5.72 3.01 -17.95
C LEU A 18 5.86 1.52 -17.70
N ASN A 19 4.79 0.76 -17.93
CA ASN A 19 4.74 -0.68 -17.70
C ASN A 19 3.94 -1.35 -18.82
N PRO A 20 4.59 -2.05 -19.77
CA PRO A 20 3.90 -2.73 -20.88
C PRO A 20 2.83 -3.74 -20.43
N GLU A 21 2.89 -4.23 -19.18
CA GLU A 21 1.93 -5.17 -18.60
C GLU A 21 0.76 -4.47 -17.88
N ALA A 22 0.74 -3.14 -17.79
CA ALA A 22 -0.32 -2.38 -17.14
C ALA A 22 -1.57 -2.24 -18.03
N GLY A 23 -2.70 -1.92 -17.40
CA GLY A 23 -3.94 -1.57 -18.10
C GLY A 23 -3.84 -0.24 -18.86
N ALA A 24 -4.91 0.11 -19.59
CA ALA A 24 -5.00 1.36 -20.36
C ALA A 24 -5.34 2.60 -19.52
N HIS A 25 -4.96 2.61 -18.24
CA HIS A 25 -5.27 3.71 -17.32
C HIS A 25 -4.47 4.98 -17.67
N PRO A 26 -5.04 6.17 -17.41
CA PRO A 26 -4.35 7.42 -17.71
C PRO A 26 -3.13 7.63 -16.82
N ILE A 27 -2.11 8.28 -17.37
CA ILE A 27 -0.96 8.84 -16.62
C ILE A 27 -0.84 10.35 -16.90
N PRO A 28 -0.12 11.12 -16.08
CA PRO A 28 0.10 12.55 -16.30
C PRO A 28 0.82 12.84 -17.61
N GLU A 29 0.55 14.01 -18.18
CA GLU A 29 1.29 14.52 -19.35
C GLU A 29 2.59 15.21 -18.94
N ASP A 30 2.57 15.89 -17.79
CA ASP A 30 3.71 16.67 -17.33
C ASP A 30 4.85 15.76 -16.84
N PRO A 31 6.05 15.83 -17.44
CA PRO A 31 7.17 14.99 -17.01
C PRO A 31 7.60 15.23 -15.56
N ARG A 32 7.33 16.41 -14.98
CA ARG A 32 7.62 16.71 -13.57
C ARG A 32 6.68 15.96 -12.62
N GLU A 33 5.43 15.80 -13.02
CA GLU A 33 4.43 14.99 -12.29
C GLU A 33 4.79 13.50 -12.37
N ILE A 34 5.20 13.00 -13.53
CA ILE A 34 5.71 11.64 -13.69
C ILE A 34 6.95 11.43 -12.82
N ALA A 35 7.91 12.36 -12.85
CA ALA A 35 9.11 12.26 -12.03
C ALA A 35 8.79 12.27 -10.52
N ALA A 36 7.80 13.03 -10.08
CA ALA A 36 7.31 13.01 -8.70
C ALA A 36 6.69 11.65 -8.33
N ALA A 37 5.91 11.04 -9.23
CA ALA A 37 5.39 9.69 -9.04
C ALA A 37 6.50 8.65 -8.88
N LEU A 38 7.52 8.68 -9.75
CA LEU A 38 8.65 7.74 -9.69
C LEU A 38 9.46 7.89 -8.40
N ARG A 39 9.73 9.13 -7.95
CA ARG A 39 10.38 9.37 -6.64
C ARG A 39 9.53 8.85 -5.48
N ALA A 40 8.22 9.04 -5.52
CA ALA A 40 7.33 8.53 -4.49
C ALA A 40 7.35 6.99 -4.43
N SER A 41 7.28 6.34 -5.59
CA SER A 41 7.41 4.88 -5.73
C SER A 41 8.73 4.38 -5.16
N GLU A 42 9.86 4.98 -5.55
CA GLU A 42 11.19 4.63 -5.04
C GLU A 42 11.28 4.76 -3.51
N ARG A 43 10.78 5.88 -2.96
CA ARG A 43 10.75 6.13 -1.51
C ARG A 43 9.93 5.08 -0.75
N VAL A 44 8.82 4.60 -1.32
CA VAL A 44 7.98 3.57 -0.69
C VAL A 44 8.63 2.19 -0.81
N LEU A 45 9.20 1.86 -1.97
CA LEU A 45 9.92 0.60 -2.17
C LEU A 45 11.14 0.48 -1.24
N ALA A 46 11.80 1.59 -0.92
CA ALA A 46 12.88 1.63 0.07
C ALA A 46 12.37 1.38 1.51
N GLN A 47 11.18 1.87 1.85
CA GLN A 47 10.56 1.64 3.16
C GLN A 47 9.96 0.23 3.31
N TYR A 48 9.52 -0.37 2.21
CA TYR A 48 8.92 -1.70 2.17
C TYR A 48 9.61 -2.60 1.12
N PRO A 49 10.84 -3.08 1.41
CA PRO A 49 11.57 -4.00 0.52
C PRO A 49 10.79 -5.27 0.16
N TYR A 50 9.80 -5.62 0.99
CA TYR A 50 8.78 -6.64 0.73
C TYR A 50 8.27 -6.66 -0.71
N LEU A 51 7.93 -5.51 -1.28
CA LEU A 51 7.35 -5.44 -2.63
C LEU A 51 8.34 -5.96 -3.68
N LEU A 52 9.62 -5.61 -3.56
CA LEU A 52 10.66 -6.10 -4.47
C LEU A 52 11.02 -7.55 -4.20
N MET A 53 11.10 -7.96 -2.93
CA MET A 53 11.42 -9.34 -2.59
C MET A 53 10.34 -10.33 -3.04
N ARG A 54 9.06 -9.94 -2.95
CA ARG A 54 7.93 -10.79 -3.33
C ARG A 54 7.64 -10.76 -4.82
N PHE A 55 7.66 -9.58 -5.44
CA PHE A 55 7.18 -9.38 -6.81
C PHE A 55 8.28 -9.05 -7.82
N GLY A 56 9.52 -8.87 -7.36
CA GLY A 56 10.69 -8.57 -8.20
C GLY A 56 10.54 -7.27 -8.99
N GLU A 57 11.27 -7.20 -10.11
CA GLU A 57 11.20 -6.06 -11.04
C GLU A 57 9.81 -5.85 -11.64
N ARG A 58 9.00 -6.92 -11.70
CA ARG A 58 7.60 -6.80 -12.11
C ARG A 58 6.81 -5.95 -11.11
N GLY A 59 7.00 -6.20 -9.81
CA GLY A 59 6.40 -5.39 -8.75
C GLY A 59 6.76 -3.91 -8.85
N ARG A 60 8.03 -3.58 -9.15
CA ARG A 60 8.48 -2.21 -9.37
C ARG A 60 7.71 -1.53 -10.50
N ARG A 61 7.60 -2.18 -11.67
CA ARG A 61 6.89 -1.61 -12.83
C ARG A 61 5.42 -1.31 -12.51
N PHE A 62 4.75 -2.20 -11.78
CA PHE A 62 3.38 -1.95 -11.33
C PHE A 62 3.28 -0.81 -10.31
N ALA A 63 4.21 -0.75 -9.34
CA ALA A 63 4.26 0.37 -8.40
C ALA A 63 4.42 1.71 -9.14
N ASP A 64 5.34 1.80 -10.10
CA ASP A 64 5.56 3.02 -10.88
C ASP A 64 4.32 3.41 -11.69
N SER A 65 3.69 2.46 -12.37
CA SER A 65 2.50 2.72 -13.17
C SER A 65 1.28 3.11 -12.34
N ASP A 66 1.06 2.42 -11.21
CA ASP A 66 -0.06 2.70 -10.30
C ASP A 66 0.14 4.07 -9.65
N THR A 67 1.38 4.43 -9.29
CA THR A 67 1.69 5.75 -8.75
C THR A 67 1.41 6.86 -9.76
N ALA A 68 1.82 6.68 -11.02
CA ALA A 68 1.53 7.63 -12.07
C ALA A 68 0.02 7.78 -12.27
N TRP A 69 -0.73 6.68 -12.28
CA TRP A 69 -2.18 6.73 -12.33
C TRP A 69 -2.79 7.51 -11.14
N LEU A 70 -2.33 7.28 -9.91
CA LEU A 70 -2.78 8.00 -8.71
C LEU A 70 -2.60 9.52 -8.84
N VAL A 71 -1.54 10.00 -9.52
CA VAL A 71 -1.37 11.44 -9.79
C VAL A 71 -2.54 11.99 -10.59
N THR A 72 -3.09 11.25 -11.55
CA THR A 72 -4.24 11.73 -12.33
C THR A 72 -5.49 11.92 -11.48
N LEU A 73 -5.61 11.19 -10.35
CA LEU A 73 -6.77 11.27 -9.48
C LEU A 73 -6.92 12.63 -8.80
N VAL A 74 -5.82 13.35 -8.55
CA VAL A 74 -5.84 14.63 -7.80
C VAL A 74 -6.67 15.70 -8.52
N ARG A 75 -6.86 15.56 -9.83
CA ARG A 75 -7.71 16.45 -10.65
C ARG A 75 -9.21 16.20 -10.47
N HIS A 76 -9.60 15.14 -9.77
CA HIS A 76 -10.99 14.78 -9.54
C HIS A 76 -11.51 15.28 -8.17
N PRO A 77 -12.84 15.31 -7.97
CA PRO A 77 -13.43 15.63 -6.67
C PRO A 77 -13.01 14.61 -5.58
N PRO A 78 -12.89 15.04 -4.30
CA PRO A 78 -12.42 14.18 -3.21
C PRO A 78 -13.15 12.84 -3.08
N ARG A 79 -14.48 12.83 -3.29
CA ARG A 79 -15.28 11.59 -3.27
C ARG A 79 -14.79 10.55 -4.28
N ARG A 80 -14.39 10.98 -5.48
CA ARG A 80 -13.88 10.09 -6.53
C ARG A 80 -12.48 9.60 -6.19
N VAL A 81 -11.61 10.48 -5.67
CA VAL A 81 -10.27 10.09 -5.19
C VAL A 81 -10.40 8.97 -4.14
N ASN A 82 -11.20 9.20 -3.10
CA ASN A 82 -11.40 8.23 -2.01
C ASN A 82 -11.97 6.89 -2.51
N ALA A 83 -12.94 6.92 -3.43
CA ALA A 83 -13.52 5.69 -3.99
C ALA A 83 -12.48 4.89 -4.80
N GLN A 84 -11.68 5.57 -5.63
CA GLN A 84 -10.66 4.93 -6.45
C GLN A 84 -9.50 4.39 -5.61
N THR A 85 -9.06 5.11 -4.57
CA THR A 85 -8.04 4.61 -3.64
C THR A 85 -8.54 3.46 -2.78
N ALA A 86 -9.82 3.47 -2.39
CA ALA A 86 -10.43 2.35 -1.67
C ALA A 86 -10.45 1.10 -2.56
N TRP A 87 -10.95 1.21 -3.79
CA TRP A 87 -10.95 0.13 -4.76
C TRP A 87 -9.54 -0.41 -5.04
N LEU A 88 -8.54 0.46 -5.27
CA LEU A 88 -7.17 0.02 -5.47
C LEU A 88 -6.67 -0.76 -4.23
N GLY A 89 -6.95 -0.27 -3.02
CA GLY A 89 -6.61 -0.95 -1.78
C GLY A 89 -7.20 -2.36 -1.68
N GLU A 90 -8.45 -2.56 -2.12
CA GLU A 90 -9.10 -3.88 -2.16
C GLU A 90 -8.42 -4.82 -3.14
N VAL A 91 -8.13 -4.32 -4.35
CA VAL A 91 -7.42 -5.08 -5.39
C VAL A 91 -6.02 -5.48 -4.90
N LEU A 92 -5.28 -4.57 -4.27
CA LEU A 92 -3.95 -4.83 -3.74
C LEU A 92 -3.98 -5.84 -2.58
N ALA A 93 -4.92 -5.70 -1.64
CA ALA A 93 -5.04 -6.61 -0.51
C ALA A 93 -5.27 -8.06 -0.94
N SER A 94 -6.12 -8.29 -1.95
CA SER A 94 -6.36 -9.64 -2.50
C SER A 94 -5.10 -10.30 -3.07
N ARG A 95 -4.12 -9.49 -3.51
CA ARG A 95 -2.83 -9.94 -4.07
C ARG A 95 -1.73 -10.06 -3.01
N GLY A 96 -2.07 -9.90 -1.74
CA GLY A 96 -1.14 -9.92 -0.62
C GLY A 96 -0.36 -8.63 -0.46
N ILE A 97 -0.93 -7.48 -0.84
CA ILE A 97 -0.38 -6.15 -0.56
C ILE A 97 -1.37 -5.45 0.39
N PRO A 98 -1.16 -5.53 1.72
CA PRO A 98 -2.05 -4.91 2.70
C PRO A 98 -2.22 -3.41 2.48
N ARG A 99 -3.40 -2.87 2.83
CA ARG A 99 -3.75 -1.47 2.52
C ARG A 99 -2.85 -0.43 3.18
N ILE A 100 -2.12 -0.78 4.25
CA ILE A 100 -1.13 0.12 4.85
C ILE A 100 -0.02 0.53 3.87
N LEU A 101 0.32 -0.32 2.88
CA LEU A 101 1.30 0.08 1.86
C LEU A 101 0.73 1.20 0.99
N LEU A 102 -0.54 1.11 0.59
CA LEU A 102 -1.21 2.18 -0.17
C LEU A 102 -1.41 3.44 0.70
N GLU A 103 -1.74 3.29 1.98
CA GLU A 103 -1.78 4.39 2.96
C GLU A 103 -0.47 5.19 2.93
N ARG A 104 0.67 4.50 3.09
CA ARG A 104 2.00 5.14 3.04
C ARG A 104 2.31 5.73 1.69
N HIS A 105 1.94 5.04 0.62
CA HIS A 105 2.18 5.49 -0.75
C HIS A 105 1.47 6.80 -1.05
N LEU A 106 0.22 6.96 -0.62
CA LEU A 106 -0.56 8.18 -0.80
C LEU A 106 0.03 9.37 -0.03
N VAL A 107 0.52 9.14 1.19
CA VAL A 107 1.22 10.18 1.99
C VAL A 107 2.48 10.64 1.26
N VAL A 108 3.34 9.71 0.88
CA VAL A 108 4.61 10.01 0.19
C VAL A 108 4.36 10.69 -1.15
N LEU A 109 3.37 10.24 -1.92
CA LEU A 109 3.00 10.86 -3.19
C LEU A 109 2.51 12.30 -3.00
N ALA A 110 1.66 12.55 -2.00
CA ALA A 110 1.21 13.90 -1.69
C ALA A 110 2.38 14.85 -1.40
N GLU A 111 3.38 14.40 -0.63
CA GLU A 111 4.59 15.17 -0.36
C GLU A 111 5.40 15.49 -1.63
N GLU A 112 5.57 14.53 -2.53
CA GLU A 112 6.27 14.76 -3.80
C GLU A 112 5.51 15.71 -4.72
N LEU A 113 4.18 15.58 -4.78
CA LEU A 113 3.34 16.42 -5.64
C LEU A 113 3.24 17.87 -5.15
N ARG A 114 3.29 18.12 -3.84
CA ARG A 114 3.35 19.50 -3.30
C ARG A 114 4.59 20.27 -3.74
N ARG A 115 5.62 19.59 -4.26
CA ARG A 115 6.85 20.20 -4.81
C ARG A 115 6.78 20.43 -6.32
N VAL A 116 5.65 20.13 -6.96
CA VAL A 116 5.46 20.27 -8.40
C VAL A 116 4.57 21.48 -8.67
N ASP A 117 5.10 22.50 -9.34
CA ASP A 117 4.41 23.78 -9.54
C ASP A 117 3.09 23.67 -10.33
N THR A 118 2.87 22.59 -11.09
CA THR A 118 1.61 22.34 -11.82
C THR A 118 0.51 21.72 -10.97
N ILE A 119 0.83 21.25 -9.78
CA ILE A 119 -0.13 20.66 -8.84
C ILE A 119 -0.34 21.65 -7.69
N ARG A 120 -1.59 22.07 -7.50
CA ARG A 120 -1.96 22.91 -6.36
C ARG A 120 -1.82 22.08 -5.08
N ALA A 121 -1.38 22.71 -3.99
CA ALA A 121 -1.25 22.04 -2.69
C ALA A 121 -2.57 21.35 -2.25
N GLU A 122 -3.70 22.01 -2.47
CA GLU A 122 -5.04 21.47 -2.20
C GLU A 122 -5.41 20.22 -3.02
N ASP A 123 -4.84 20.08 -4.23
CA ASP A 123 -5.05 18.88 -5.05
C ASP A 123 -4.23 17.72 -4.50
N ALA A 124 -2.96 17.96 -4.14
CA ALA A 124 -2.12 16.97 -3.47
C ALA A 124 -2.71 16.54 -2.11
N ASP A 125 -3.33 17.46 -1.37
CA ASP A 125 -3.96 17.18 -0.06
C ASP A 125 -5.10 16.16 -0.16
N LYS A 126 -5.76 16.03 -1.32
CA LYS A 126 -6.77 14.98 -1.54
C LYS A 126 -6.20 13.57 -1.32
N LEU A 127 -4.94 13.33 -1.68
CA LEU A 127 -4.27 12.05 -1.43
C LEU A 127 -3.96 11.85 0.05
N SER A 128 -3.59 12.91 0.77
CA SER A 128 -3.41 12.84 2.24
C SER A 128 -4.72 12.51 2.96
N VAL A 129 -5.85 13.09 2.50
CA VAL A 129 -7.19 12.76 3.02
C VAL A 129 -7.57 11.31 2.69
N ALA A 130 -7.27 10.84 1.49
CA ALA A 130 -7.50 9.44 1.11
C ALA A 130 -6.66 8.47 1.96
N ALA A 131 -5.40 8.80 2.23
CA ALA A 131 -4.53 8.03 3.12
C ALA A 131 -5.11 7.96 4.54
N GLU A 132 -5.53 9.08 5.10
CA GLU A 132 -6.15 9.12 6.44
C GLU A 132 -7.47 8.34 6.49
N THR A 133 -8.22 8.31 5.38
CA THR A 133 -9.43 7.47 5.28
C THR A 133 -9.08 5.98 5.37
N LEU A 134 -8.02 5.52 4.71
CA LEU A 134 -7.53 4.14 4.84
C LEU A 134 -7.02 3.85 6.26
N ALA A 135 -6.24 4.78 6.83
CA ALA A 135 -5.74 4.68 8.20
C ALA A 135 -6.88 4.58 9.22
N ALA A 136 -7.93 5.39 9.07
CA ALA A 136 -9.11 5.37 9.93
C ALA A 136 -9.83 4.01 9.87
N ARG A 137 -9.94 3.38 8.69
CA ARG A 137 -10.51 2.03 8.55
C ARG A 137 -9.67 0.99 9.30
N ARG A 138 -8.35 1.06 9.20
CA ARG A 138 -7.44 0.20 9.97
C ARG A 138 -7.59 0.42 11.48
N ARG A 139 -7.58 1.69 11.93
CA ARG A 139 -7.76 2.08 13.34
C ARG A 139 -9.13 1.70 13.92
N ALA A 140 -10.16 1.58 13.08
CA ALA A 140 -11.46 1.07 13.49
C ALA A 140 -11.37 -0.36 14.06
N TRP A 141 -10.35 -1.14 13.66
CA TRP A 141 -10.14 -2.52 14.10
C TRP A 141 -8.95 -2.69 15.05
N ILE A 142 -7.82 -2.05 14.77
CA ILE A 142 -6.59 -2.12 15.57
C ILE A 142 -5.98 -0.73 15.69
N GLU A 143 -5.84 -0.22 16.91
CA GLU A 143 -5.28 1.11 17.18
C GLU A 143 -3.78 1.19 16.88
N ASP A 144 -3.29 2.40 16.57
CA ASP A 144 -1.87 2.64 16.28
C ASP A 144 -0.95 2.24 17.47
N ALA A 145 -1.43 2.41 18.71
CA ALA A 145 -0.69 1.99 19.91
C ALA A 145 -0.54 0.46 20.02
N GLN A 146 -1.55 -0.30 19.58
CA GLN A 146 -1.50 -1.76 19.54
C GLN A 146 -0.56 -2.21 18.42
N LEU A 147 -0.67 -1.61 17.23
CA LEU A 147 0.25 -1.85 16.12
C LEU A 147 1.70 -1.63 16.55
N ALA A 148 2.01 -0.48 17.15
CA ALA A 148 3.36 -0.16 17.60
C ALA A 148 3.87 -1.14 18.67
N THR A 149 2.99 -1.67 19.52
CA THR A 149 3.35 -2.68 20.52
C THR A 149 3.68 -4.03 19.87
N ILE A 150 2.86 -4.46 18.91
CA ILE A 150 3.09 -5.69 18.14
C ILE A 150 4.37 -5.57 17.33
N ALA A 151 4.62 -4.44 16.68
CA ALA A 151 5.82 -4.17 15.91
C ALA A 151 7.09 -4.30 16.76
N ARG A 152 7.13 -3.65 17.93
CA ARG A 152 8.25 -3.81 18.87
C ARG A 152 8.44 -5.26 19.31
N SER A 153 7.36 -5.98 19.62
CA SER A 153 7.45 -7.40 20.01
C SER A 153 7.95 -8.29 18.88
N PHE A 154 7.60 -7.98 17.63
CA PHE A 154 8.05 -8.71 16.45
C PHE A 154 9.55 -8.47 16.22
N GLU A 155 9.98 -7.22 16.24
CA GLU A 155 11.39 -6.84 16.06
C GLU A 155 12.31 -7.45 17.12
N GLN A 156 11.87 -7.50 18.38
CA GLN A 156 12.64 -8.12 19.47
C GLN A 156 12.90 -9.62 19.30
N ARG A 157 12.15 -10.30 18.42
CA ARG A 157 12.31 -11.74 18.13
C ARG A 157 13.24 -12.01 16.95
N LEU A 158 13.65 -10.97 16.24
CA LEU A 158 14.46 -11.06 15.03
C LEU A 158 15.90 -10.59 15.29
N ASP A 159 16.84 -11.22 14.61
CA ASP A 159 18.19 -10.69 14.50
C ASP A 159 18.22 -9.40 13.66
N ASP A 160 19.36 -8.68 13.68
CA ASP A 160 19.52 -7.45 12.90
C ASP A 160 19.37 -7.70 11.39
N THR A 161 19.87 -8.85 10.90
CA THR A 161 19.81 -9.23 9.48
C THR A 161 18.39 -9.20 8.94
N TRP A 162 17.43 -9.82 9.63
CA TRP A 162 16.05 -9.88 9.17
C TRP A 162 15.27 -8.59 9.45
N ARG A 163 15.61 -7.87 10.52
CA ARG A 163 15.03 -6.53 10.80
C ARG A 163 15.37 -5.54 9.70
N GLU A 164 16.61 -5.54 9.23
CA GLU A 164 17.07 -4.65 8.15
C GLU A 164 16.59 -5.11 6.77
N ARG A 165 16.50 -6.43 6.55
CA ARG A 165 16.09 -6.98 5.25
C ARG A 165 14.61 -6.77 4.93
N LEU A 166 13.74 -6.88 5.94
CA LEU A 166 12.29 -6.74 5.78
C LEU A 166 11.68 -5.88 6.91
N PRO A 167 12.05 -4.59 6.97
CA PRO A 167 11.49 -3.66 7.94
C PRO A 167 9.98 -3.54 7.75
N ASN A 168 9.29 -3.06 8.79
CA ASN A 168 7.84 -2.80 8.78
C ASN A 168 6.96 -4.03 8.53
N SER A 169 7.51 -5.24 8.60
CA SER A 169 6.75 -6.47 8.36
C SER A 169 5.62 -6.69 9.36
N ALA A 170 5.81 -6.31 10.62
CA ALA A 170 4.75 -6.33 11.61
C ALA A 170 3.58 -5.38 11.25
N GLU A 171 3.87 -4.20 10.68
CA GLU A 171 2.83 -3.28 10.24
C GLU A 171 1.98 -3.90 9.14
N MET A 172 2.61 -4.60 8.19
CA MET A 172 1.91 -5.31 7.11
C MET A 172 1.03 -6.44 7.66
N ILE A 173 1.54 -7.23 8.60
CA ILE A 173 0.79 -8.32 9.24
C ILE A 173 -0.42 -7.77 9.98
N VAL A 174 -0.24 -6.73 10.80
CA VAL A 174 -1.33 -6.08 11.53
C VAL A 174 -2.36 -5.47 10.57
N SER A 175 -1.91 -4.81 9.50
CA SER A 175 -2.79 -4.27 8.47
C SER A 175 -3.59 -5.37 7.79
N ALA A 176 -2.98 -6.51 7.43
CA ALA A 176 -3.69 -7.61 6.79
C ALA A 176 -4.81 -8.16 7.68
N VAL A 177 -4.58 -8.24 9.00
CA VAL A 177 -5.61 -8.65 9.97
C VAL A 177 -6.73 -7.61 10.06
N ALA A 178 -6.40 -6.32 10.10
CA ALA A 178 -7.39 -5.26 10.08
C ALA A 178 -8.17 -5.22 8.76
N ASP A 179 -7.53 -5.51 7.63
CA ASP A 179 -8.14 -5.58 6.29
C ASP A 179 -9.15 -6.73 6.21
N GLU A 180 -8.81 -7.90 6.74
CA GLU A 180 -9.72 -9.05 6.81
C GLU A 180 -10.91 -8.78 7.73
N ALA A 181 -10.69 -8.14 8.89
CA ALA A 181 -11.76 -7.71 9.79
C ALA A 181 -12.67 -6.66 9.14
N ASP A 182 -12.12 -5.81 8.27
CA ASP A 182 -12.84 -4.81 7.48
C ASP A 182 -13.52 -5.37 6.22
N GLY A 183 -13.59 -6.70 6.10
CA GLY A 183 -14.34 -7.41 5.05
C GLY A 183 -13.53 -7.81 3.82
N LEU A 184 -12.20 -7.62 3.81
CA LEU A 184 -11.34 -8.06 2.72
C LEU A 184 -10.91 -9.50 2.95
N THR A 185 -11.79 -10.42 2.56
CA THR A 185 -11.55 -11.87 2.63
C THR A 185 -10.21 -12.23 1.98
N GLU A 186 -9.47 -13.14 2.59
CA GLU A 186 -8.15 -13.62 2.15
C GLU A 186 -6.99 -12.61 2.29
N ALA A 187 -7.21 -11.39 2.83
CA ALA A 187 -6.11 -10.44 3.03
C ALA A 187 -4.97 -11.03 3.89
N VAL A 188 -5.31 -11.79 4.93
CA VAL A 188 -4.33 -12.47 5.79
C VAL A 188 -3.65 -13.61 5.03
N SER A 189 -4.41 -14.52 4.42
CA SER A 189 -3.83 -15.70 3.74
C SER A 189 -2.96 -15.30 2.55
N SER A 190 -3.38 -14.34 1.74
CA SER A 190 -2.61 -13.83 0.60
C SER A 190 -1.31 -13.15 1.02
N THR A 191 -1.29 -12.46 2.17
CA THR A 191 -0.09 -11.80 2.69
C THR A 191 0.84 -12.80 3.35
N LEU A 192 0.32 -13.59 4.29
CA LEU A 192 1.10 -14.51 5.10
C LEU A 192 1.61 -15.72 4.35
N GLY A 193 0.89 -16.21 3.33
CA GLY A 193 1.33 -17.36 2.54
C GLY A 193 2.72 -17.18 1.95
N TRP A 194 3.15 -15.93 1.68
CA TRP A 194 4.53 -15.63 1.30
C TRP A 194 5.44 -15.45 2.52
N LEU A 195 5.02 -14.69 3.54
CA LEU A 195 5.84 -14.38 4.73
C LEU A 195 6.15 -15.61 5.61
N THR A 196 5.41 -16.72 5.45
CA THR A 196 5.61 -17.97 6.19
C THR A 196 6.13 -19.11 5.33
N ASP A 197 6.63 -18.83 4.12
CA ASP A 197 7.20 -19.84 3.22
C ASP A 197 8.56 -20.34 3.76
N ALA A 198 8.61 -21.62 4.15
CA ALA A 198 9.78 -22.25 4.76
C ALA A 198 10.98 -22.41 3.78
N GLU A 199 10.74 -22.32 2.47
CA GLU A 199 11.84 -22.29 1.48
C GLU A 199 12.52 -20.91 1.43
N ARG A 200 11.85 -19.86 1.93
CA ARG A 200 12.31 -18.46 1.87
C ARG A 200 12.79 -17.93 3.20
N PHE A 201 12.18 -18.39 4.29
CA PHE A 201 12.34 -17.82 5.62
C PHE A 201 12.78 -18.86 6.64
N PRO A 202 13.69 -18.48 7.58
CA PRO A 202 14.10 -19.38 8.64
C PRO A 202 12.96 -19.58 9.66
N PRO A 203 13.00 -20.68 10.44
CA PRO A 203 11.97 -20.97 11.45
C PRO A 203 11.74 -19.84 12.47
N ALA A 204 12.80 -19.12 12.86
CA ALA A 204 12.70 -18.00 13.80
C ALA A 204 11.87 -16.83 13.22
N TRP A 205 12.01 -16.54 11.94
CA TRP A 205 11.19 -15.55 11.24
C TRP A 205 9.73 -15.96 11.22
N ILE A 206 9.46 -17.21 10.80
CA ILE A 206 8.10 -17.74 10.69
C ILE A 206 7.39 -17.69 12.05
N ALA A 207 8.09 -18.11 13.12
CA ALA A 207 7.56 -18.04 14.48
C ALA A 207 7.30 -16.58 14.95
N ALA A 208 8.09 -15.62 14.50
CA ALA A 208 7.83 -14.20 14.76
C ALA A 208 6.59 -13.71 14.02
N VAL A 209 6.41 -14.10 12.74
CA VAL A 209 5.23 -13.77 11.92
C VAL A 209 3.96 -14.34 12.54
N GLU A 210 3.97 -15.62 12.90
CA GLU A 210 2.84 -16.29 13.57
C GLU A 210 2.52 -15.65 14.92
N GLY A 211 3.55 -15.27 15.68
CA GLY A 211 3.40 -14.54 16.93
C GLY A 211 2.72 -13.18 16.75
N ALA A 212 3.16 -12.39 15.75
CA ALA A 212 2.55 -11.10 15.43
C ALA A 212 1.11 -11.26 14.94
N LEU A 213 0.82 -12.26 14.11
CA LEU A 213 -0.54 -12.59 13.68
C LEU A 213 -1.45 -12.89 14.89
N ALA A 214 -0.99 -13.74 15.81
CA ALA A 214 -1.76 -14.10 17.00
C ALA A 214 -2.06 -12.88 17.87
N GLN A 215 -1.07 -12.00 18.09
CA GLN A 215 -1.26 -10.76 18.84
C GLN A 215 -2.22 -9.79 18.13
N ALA A 216 -2.11 -9.64 16.81
CA ALA A 216 -2.98 -8.79 16.02
C ALA A 216 -4.45 -9.24 16.10
N ARG A 217 -4.69 -10.55 15.94
CA ARG A 217 -6.04 -11.14 16.07
C ARG A 217 -6.61 -10.96 17.47
N ALA A 218 -5.79 -11.13 18.52
CA ALA A 218 -6.21 -10.89 19.90
C ALA A 218 -6.49 -9.41 20.19
N SER A 219 -5.91 -8.50 19.41
CA SER A 219 -6.06 -7.05 19.55
C SER A 219 -7.28 -6.48 18.82
N LEU A 220 -7.93 -7.27 17.97
CA LEU A 220 -9.14 -6.84 17.25
C LEU A 220 -10.20 -6.35 18.22
N LYS A 221 -10.69 -5.14 17.99
CA LYS A 221 -11.87 -4.65 18.68
C LYS A 221 -13.05 -5.55 18.36
N ARG A 222 -13.75 -6.02 19.40
CA ARG A 222 -15.06 -6.66 19.22
C ARG A 222 -16.06 -5.58 18.85
N LEU A 223 -16.76 -5.75 17.73
CA LEU A 223 -17.98 -4.98 17.46
C LEU A 223 -18.96 -5.26 18.62
N LYS A 224 -19.46 -4.19 19.24
CA LYS A 224 -20.58 -4.28 20.19
C LYS A 224 -21.89 -4.45 19.44
#